data_AF-B5E7G3-F1
#
_entry.id   AF-B5E7G3-F1
#
_cell.length_a   1.000
_cell.length_b   1.000
_cell.length_c   1.000
_cell.angle_alpha   90.00
_cell.angle_beta   90.00
_cell.angle_gamma   90.00
#
_symmetry.space_group_name_H-M   'P 1'
#
loop_
_entity.id
_entity.type
_entity.pdbx_description
1 polymer ?
#
loop_
_entity_poly.entity_id
_entity_poly.type
_entity_poly.pdbx_seq_one_letter_code
_entity_poly.pdbx_strand_id
1 'polypeptide(L)'
;MTITGIIAEFNPFHNGHKYLLDQAEGLKIVAMSGNFMQRGEPAIVDKWTRAQMALENGADLVVELPFLVSVQAADFFGQGAVDILDRLGIDSLVFGTEEVRDYQKIADLYTEKGAEMEKFVENLPDSLSYPQKTQAMWKEFAGLDFSGNTPNHVLALAYAKAVAGRNIKLHPIQRQGAGYHSVNKDVDFASATALRQHQKDQDFLERFMPSVALFEQASKVIWEDYFPLLRYQILSNPDLTTIYQVNQEMAVRIKEAIKTAQSVEELVELVTTKRYTKARVRRLLTYILVQARESDLPEGIHVLGFTEKGRQHLKYLKGQVSLVSRIGKEPWDVMTQKADQIYQLGNPSIAEQNFGRVPIRIETN
;
A
#
# COMPACT_ATOMS: atom_id res chain seq x y z
N MET A 1 14.62 13.86 19.24
CA MET A 1 14.28 12.43 19.08
C MET A 1 14.10 12.20 17.60
N THR A 2 14.70 11.17 17.01
CA THR A 2 14.47 10.83 15.60
C THR A 2 13.01 10.42 15.40
N ILE A 3 12.37 10.94 14.37
CA ILE A 3 11.04 10.51 13.93
C ILE A 3 11.23 9.68 12.67
N THR A 4 10.78 8.42 12.72
CA THR A 4 11.01 7.44 11.66
C THR A 4 9.68 7.07 11.01
N GLY A 5 9.60 7.31 9.70
CA GLY A 5 8.50 6.88 8.86
C GLY A 5 8.67 5.46 8.36
N ILE A 6 7.56 4.73 8.25
CA ILE A 6 7.45 3.43 7.60
C ILE A 6 6.22 3.47 6.69
N ILE A 7 6.36 3.01 5.44
CA ILE A 7 5.25 2.88 4.49
C ILE A 7 4.87 1.40 4.42
N ALA A 8 3.61 1.07 4.69
CA ALA A 8 3.22 -0.32 4.89
C ALA A 8 1.80 -0.67 4.41
N GLU A 9 1.57 -1.97 4.29
CA GLU A 9 0.25 -2.57 4.04
C GLU A 9 -0.14 -3.55 5.14
N PHE A 10 0.83 -4.30 5.68
CA PHE A 10 0.65 -5.31 6.73
C PHE A 10 -0.50 -6.30 6.41
N ASN A 11 -0.42 -6.98 5.27
CA ASN A 11 -1.50 -7.82 4.72
C ASN A 11 -1.22 -9.35 4.74
N PRO A 12 -1.21 -10.05 5.90
CA PRO A 12 -1.36 -9.55 7.27
C PRO A 12 -0.03 -9.08 7.88
N PHE A 13 -0.09 -8.54 9.10
CA PHE A 13 1.12 -8.29 9.91
C PHE A 13 1.81 -9.62 10.26
N HIS A 14 3.15 -9.67 10.25
CA HIS A 14 3.91 -10.91 10.44
C HIS A 14 5.31 -10.64 10.99
N ASN A 15 6.07 -11.68 11.35
CA ASN A 15 7.39 -11.55 11.99
C ASN A 15 8.38 -10.69 11.18
N GLY A 16 8.34 -10.74 9.83
CA GLY A 16 9.17 -9.86 9.01
C GLY A 16 8.84 -8.37 9.12
N HIS A 17 7.58 -8.01 9.39
CA HIS A 17 7.17 -6.62 9.64
C HIS A 17 7.59 -6.18 11.04
N LYS A 18 7.44 -7.07 12.04
CA LYS A 18 7.96 -6.83 13.38
C LYS A 18 9.46 -6.57 13.35
N TYR A 19 10.22 -7.41 12.63
CA TYR A 19 11.65 -7.21 12.44
C TYR A 19 11.98 -5.83 11.86
N LEU A 20 11.26 -5.38 10.81
CA LEU A 20 11.44 -4.03 10.25
C LEU A 20 11.22 -2.93 11.29
N LEU A 21 10.16 -3.04 12.10
CA LEU A 21 9.87 -2.09 13.18
C LEU A 21 10.92 -2.13 14.29
N ASP A 22 11.44 -3.32 14.63
CA ASP A 22 12.50 -3.49 15.64
C ASP A 22 13.82 -2.85 15.20
N GLN A 23 14.09 -2.77 13.89
CA GLN A 23 15.27 -2.10 13.33
C GLN A 23 15.13 -0.58 13.22
N ALA A 24 13.91 -0.04 13.31
CA ALA A 24 13.66 1.39 13.24
C ALA A 24 13.90 2.07 14.60
N GLU A 25 14.59 3.21 14.58
CA GLU A 25 14.91 3.97 15.79
C GLU A 25 13.85 5.04 16.10
N GLY A 26 13.81 5.50 17.34
CA GLY A 26 12.99 6.66 17.74
C GLY A 26 11.48 6.42 17.71
N LEU A 27 10.73 7.48 17.38
CA LEU A 27 9.27 7.43 17.25
C LEU A 27 8.90 6.85 15.89
N LYS A 28 8.13 5.76 15.87
CA LYS A 28 7.79 5.04 14.63
C LYS A 28 6.40 5.41 14.14
N ILE A 29 6.32 6.13 13.01
CA ILE A 29 5.08 6.50 12.34
C ILE A 29 4.89 5.61 11.11
N VAL A 30 3.81 4.84 11.10
CA VAL A 30 3.42 4.00 9.97
C VAL A 30 2.35 4.72 9.15
N ALA A 31 2.63 4.99 7.88
CA ALA A 31 1.60 5.33 6.90
C ALA A 31 1.16 4.03 6.20
N MET A 32 -0.07 3.59 6.50
CA MET A 32 -0.58 2.28 6.13
C MET A 32 -1.70 2.37 5.11
N SER A 33 -1.64 1.56 4.05
CA SER A 33 -2.78 1.38 3.15
C SER A 33 -4.05 1.01 3.92
N GLY A 34 -5.16 1.65 3.54
CA GLY A 34 -6.50 1.33 4.06
C GLY A 34 -6.96 -0.07 3.63
N ASN A 35 -8.25 -0.25 3.44
CA ASN A 35 -8.82 -1.58 3.15
C ASN A 35 -8.50 -2.14 1.74
N PHE A 36 -7.86 -1.36 0.87
CA PHE A 36 -7.34 -1.80 -0.43
C PHE A 36 -5.87 -1.44 -0.60
N MET A 37 -5.14 -2.35 -1.22
CA MET A 37 -3.67 -2.37 -1.30
C MET A 37 -3.16 -1.85 -2.65
N GLN A 38 -1.88 -1.50 -2.70
CA GLN A 38 -1.14 -0.95 -3.84
C GLN A 38 -1.21 -1.81 -5.09
N ARG A 39 -1.20 -3.13 -4.91
CA ARG A 39 -1.33 -4.08 -6.03
C ARG A 39 -2.76 -4.23 -6.54
N GLY A 40 -3.71 -3.52 -5.92
CA GLY A 40 -5.11 -3.54 -6.26
C GLY A 40 -5.93 -4.58 -5.53
N GLU A 41 -5.46 -5.24 -4.47
CA GLU A 41 -6.23 -6.28 -3.76
C GLU A 41 -6.91 -5.75 -2.49
N PRO A 42 -8.03 -6.35 -2.03
CA PRO A 42 -8.53 -6.07 -0.68
C PRO A 42 -7.51 -6.56 0.38
N ALA A 43 -7.49 -5.87 1.52
CA ALA A 43 -6.82 -6.38 2.71
C ALA A 43 -7.48 -7.69 3.15
N ILE A 44 -6.71 -8.68 3.61
CA ILE A 44 -7.30 -9.92 4.15
C ILE A 44 -8.08 -9.65 5.43
N VAL A 45 -7.63 -8.67 6.23
CA VAL A 45 -8.28 -8.19 7.45
C VAL A 45 -8.28 -6.67 7.46
N ASP A 46 -9.25 -6.09 8.16
CA ASP A 46 -9.50 -4.65 8.07
C ASP A 46 -8.35 -3.76 8.58
N LYS A 47 -8.37 -2.50 8.17
CA LYS A 47 -7.34 -1.50 8.52
C LYS A 47 -7.20 -1.28 10.02
N TRP A 48 -8.26 -1.43 10.79
CA TRP A 48 -8.22 -1.23 12.23
C TRP A 48 -7.48 -2.37 12.92
N THR A 49 -7.79 -3.61 12.55
CA THR A 49 -7.12 -4.82 13.03
C THR A 49 -5.63 -4.76 12.70
N ARG A 50 -5.26 -4.40 11.47
CA ARG A 50 -3.85 -4.25 11.07
C ARG A 50 -3.14 -3.13 11.82
N ALA A 51 -3.82 -2.01 12.06
CA ALA A 51 -3.27 -0.92 12.85
C ALA A 51 -3.01 -1.37 14.30
N GLN A 52 -3.93 -2.12 14.90
CA GLN A 52 -3.73 -2.69 16.24
C GLN A 52 -2.52 -3.63 16.28
N MET A 53 -2.42 -4.55 15.32
CA MET A 53 -1.27 -5.46 15.21
C MET A 53 0.06 -4.69 15.11
N ALA A 54 0.11 -3.60 14.34
CA ALA A 54 1.31 -2.79 14.22
C ALA A 54 1.68 -2.09 15.54
N LEU A 55 0.70 -1.51 16.24
CA LEU A 55 0.90 -0.82 17.52
C LEU A 55 1.38 -1.76 18.62
N GLU A 56 0.78 -2.95 18.73
CA GLU A 56 1.19 -4.00 19.68
C GLU A 56 2.60 -4.54 19.40
N ASN A 57 3.13 -4.32 18.19
CA ASN A 57 4.42 -4.81 17.74
C ASN A 57 5.44 -3.69 17.45
N GLY A 58 5.29 -2.54 18.10
CA GLY A 58 6.34 -1.53 18.20
C GLY A 58 6.17 -0.27 17.35
N ALA A 59 5.11 -0.16 16.56
CA ALA A 59 4.71 1.12 15.95
C ALA A 59 4.15 2.06 17.03
N ASP A 60 4.38 3.37 16.89
CA ASP A 60 3.90 4.37 17.85
C ASP A 60 2.69 5.15 17.34
N LEU A 61 2.58 5.33 16.02
CA LEU A 61 1.47 6.02 15.37
C LEU A 61 1.17 5.32 14.05
N VAL A 62 -0.09 5.02 13.78
CA VAL A 62 -0.56 4.50 12.48
C VAL A 62 -1.54 5.48 11.87
N VAL A 63 -1.25 5.95 10.66
CA VAL A 63 -2.12 6.81 9.85
C VAL A 63 -2.53 6.08 8.57
N GLU A 64 -3.71 6.41 8.08
CA GLU A 64 -4.24 5.82 6.84
C GLU A 64 -3.74 6.58 5.61
N LEU A 65 -3.23 5.83 4.64
CA LEU A 65 -3.05 6.32 3.27
C LEU A 65 -4.41 6.34 2.57
N PRO A 66 -4.82 7.50 1.99
CA PRO A 66 -6.06 7.58 1.22
C PRO A 66 -6.11 6.54 0.10
N PHE A 67 -7.29 6.12 -0.33
CA PHE A 67 -7.49 5.11 -1.37
C PHE A 67 -6.73 5.44 -2.67
N LEU A 68 -6.80 6.71 -3.11
CA LEU A 68 -6.12 7.17 -4.34
C LEU A 68 -4.61 7.33 -4.18
N VAL A 69 -4.07 7.27 -2.96
CA VAL A 69 -2.63 7.13 -2.69
C VAL A 69 -2.25 5.65 -2.62
N SER A 70 -3.03 4.86 -1.89
CA SER A 70 -2.78 3.44 -1.63
C SER A 70 -2.78 2.64 -2.92
N VAL A 71 -3.87 2.67 -3.69
CA VAL A 71 -4.06 1.82 -4.88
C VAL A 71 -3.44 2.51 -6.09
N GLN A 72 -2.12 2.49 -6.21
CA GLN A 72 -1.38 3.19 -7.28
C GLN A 72 -0.16 2.42 -7.79
N ALA A 73 0.45 2.91 -8.88
CA ALA A 73 1.80 2.48 -9.24
C ALA A 73 2.84 2.97 -8.20
N ALA A 74 4.02 2.33 -8.16
CA ALA A 74 5.02 2.53 -7.12
C ALA A 74 5.40 4.00 -6.91
N ASP A 75 5.68 4.76 -7.98
CA ASP A 75 6.04 6.18 -7.90
C ASP A 75 4.98 7.02 -7.19
N PHE A 76 3.71 6.90 -7.60
CA PHE A 76 2.61 7.67 -7.00
C PHE A 76 2.28 7.22 -5.57
N PHE A 77 2.35 5.91 -5.31
CA PHE A 77 2.19 5.36 -3.96
C PHE A 77 3.28 5.88 -3.02
N GLY A 78 4.54 5.82 -3.45
CA GLY A 78 5.70 6.32 -2.71
C GLY A 78 5.62 7.82 -2.50
N GLN A 79 5.28 8.59 -3.53
CA GLN A 79 5.13 10.04 -3.46
C GLN A 79 4.08 10.45 -2.42
N GLY A 80 2.84 9.98 -2.56
CA GLY A 80 1.76 10.37 -1.64
C GLY A 80 2.00 9.90 -0.20
N ALA A 81 2.64 8.73 -0.02
CA ALA A 81 2.97 8.25 1.31
C ALA A 81 4.10 9.06 1.97
N VAL A 82 5.14 9.45 1.21
CA VAL A 82 6.20 10.34 1.69
C VAL A 82 5.62 11.72 2.00
N ASP A 83 4.71 12.26 1.18
CA ASP A 83 4.06 13.55 1.44
C ASP A 83 3.30 13.57 2.77
N ILE A 84 2.58 12.50 3.08
CA ILE A 84 1.87 12.35 4.34
C ILE A 84 2.87 12.26 5.52
N LEU A 85 3.92 11.45 5.38
CA LEU A 85 4.91 11.27 6.44
C LEU A 85 5.75 12.54 6.69
N ASP A 86 6.13 13.25 5.64
CA ASP A 86 6.87 14.51 5.70
C ASP A 86 6.08 15.58 6.48
N ARG A 87 4.76 15.67 6.22
CA ARG A 87 3.85 16.53 7.01
C ARG A 87 3.76 16.13 8.49
N LEU A 88 4.01 14.86 8.82
CA LEU A 88 4.09 14.37 10.20
C LEU A 88 5.47 14.57 10.83
N GLY A 89 6.41 15.17 10.09
CA GLY A 89 7.73 15.58 10.56
C GLY A 89 8.72 14.42 10.68
N ILE A 90 8.68 13.44 9.79
CA ILE A 90 9.70 12.37 9.79
C ILE A 90 11.08 12.95 9.42
N ASP A 91 12.12 12.48 10.11
CA ASP A 91 13.53 12.77 9.75
C ASP A 91 14.14 11.65 8.91
N SER A 92 13.54 10.46 8.98
CA SER A 92 14.06 9.25 8.38
C SER A 92 12.95 8.35 7.87
N LEU A 93 13.21 7.60 6.81
CA LEU A 93 12.31 6.62 6.22
C LEU A 93 12.99 5.25 6.22
N VAL A 94 12.39 4.30 6.96
CA VAL A 94 12.85 2.91 7.05
C VAL A 94 11.98 2.02 6.15
N PHE A 95 12.62 1.17 5.35
CA PHE A 95 11.92 0.25 4.44
C PHE A 95 12.73 -1.02 4.21
N GLY A 96 12.04 -2.13 3.96
CA GLY A 96 12.68 -3.39 3.58
C GLY A 96 13.11 -3.38 2.12
N THR A 97 14.22 -4.04 1.79
CA THR A 97 14.64 -4.30 0.40
C THR A 97 15.29 -5.67 0.25
N GLU A 98 15.23 -6.28 -0.95
CA GLU A 98 15.94 -7.52 -1.23
C GLU A 98 17.46 -7.35 -1.19
N GLU A 99 17.96 -6.18 -1.63
CA GLU A 99 19.38 -5.86 -1.66
C GLU A 99 19.61 -4.46 -1.09
N VAL A 100 20.44 -4.38 -0.05
CA VAL A 100 20.83 -3.11 0.56
C VAL A 100 21.76 -2.37 -0.38
N ARG A 101 21.37 -1.16 -0.73
CA ARG A 101 22.12 -0.23 -1.56
C ARG A 101 22.11 1.14 -0.90
N ASP A 102 22.97 2.03 -1.37
CA ASP A 102 22.98 3.42 -0.95
C ASP A 102 21.83 4.19 -1.63
N TYR A 103 20.60 3.99 -1.15
CA TYR A 103 19.43 4.69 -1.70
C TYR A 103 19.49 6.19 -1.46
N GLN A 104 20.26 6.66 -0.45
CA GLN A 104 20.46 8.09 -0.24
C GLN A 104 21.17 8.71 -1.44
N LYS A 105 22.25 8.10 -1.93
CA LYS A 105 22.90 8.56 -3.17
C LYS A 105 21.97 8.56 -4.38
N ILE A 106 21.04 7.60 -4.45
CA ILE A 106 20.05 7.55 -5.54
C ILE A 106 19.08 8.74 -5.43
N ALA A 107 18.63 9.09 -4.23
CA ALA A 107 17.79 10.26 -3.99
C ALA A 107 18.53 11.57 -4.30
N ASP A 108 19.80 11.67 -3.90
CA ASP A 108 20.66 12.83 -4.18
C ASP A 108 20.86 13.00 -5.69
N LEU A 109 21.14 11.91 -6.41
CA LEU A 109 21.23 11.90 -7.87
C LEU A 109 19.92 12.33 -8.53
N TYR A 110 18.78 11.86 -8.04
CA TYR A 110 17.47 12.28 -8.57
C TYR A 110 17.19 13.76 -8.24
N THR A 111 17.68 14.26 -7.12
CA THR A 111 17.59 15.69 -6.78
C THR A 111 18.35 16.54 -7.79
N GLU A 112 19.54 16.09 -8.21
CA GLU A 112 20.36 16.79 -9.20
C GLU A 112 19.77 16.68 -10.62
N LYS A 113 19.33 15.48 -11.02
CA LYS A 113 19.03 15.17 -12.43
C LYS A 113 17.57 14.80 -12.71
N GLY A 114 16.66 14.96 -11.76
CA GLY A 114 15.26 14.50 -11.86
C GLY A 114 14.55 14.99 -13.13
N ALA A 115 14.74 16.25 -13.51
CA ALA A 115 14.16 16.81 -14.72
C ALA A 115 14.69 16.13 -16.02
N GLU A 116 15.98 15.79 -16.07
CA GLU A 116 16.57 15.06 -17.19
C GLU A 116 16.05 13.62 -17.24
N MET A 117 15.93 12.98 -16.07
CA MET A 117 15.41 11.63 -15.92
C MET A 117 13.94 11.52 -16.36
N GLU A 118 13.09 12.48 -15.97
CA GLU A 118 11.68 12.54 -16.36
C GLU A 118 11.55 12.73 -17.88
N LYS A 119 12.32 13.66 -18.45
CA LYS A 119 12.38 13.87 -19.89
C LYS A 119 12.87 12.63 -20.65
N PHE A 120 13.81 11.88 -20.09
CA PHE A 120 14.25 10.61 -20.67
C PHE A 120 13.09 9.60 -20.73
N VAL A 121 12.34 9.45 -19.63
CA VAL A 121 11.17 8.55 -19.57
C VAL A 121 10.09 8.94 -20.58
N GLU A 122 9.81 10.23 -20.75
CA GLU A 122 8.82 10.73 -21.72
C GLU A 122 9.20 10.39 -23.17
N ASN A 123 10.49 10.45 -23.51
CA ASN A 123 10.98 10.17 -24.87
C ASN A 123 11.08 8.67 -25.20
N LEU A 124 10.90 7.78 -24.21
CA LEU A 124 10.90 6.34 -24.46
C LEU A 124 9.63 5.88 -25.19
N PRO A 125 9.71 4.85 -26.05
CA PRO A 125 8.57 4.37 -26.83
C PRO A 125 7.33 4.04 -26.00
N ASP A 126 6.14 4.41 -26.49
CA ASP A 126 4.85 4.15 -25.83
C ASP A 126 4.43 2.67 -25.79
N SER A 127 5.14 1.82 -26.54
CA SER A 127 5.01 0.37 -26.46
C SER A 127 5.56 -0.19 -25.15
N LEU A 128 6.46 0.52 -24.47
CA LEU A 128 6.99 0.13 -23.17
C LEU A 128 5.98 0.46 -22.07
N SER A 129 5.79 -0.48 -21.15
CA SER A 129 5.06 -0.22 -19.92
C SER A 129 5.82 0.76 -19.02
N TYR A 130 5.10 1.49 -18.17
CA TYR A 130 5.72 2.45 -17.25
C TYR A 130 6.86 1.86 -16.40
N PRO A 131 6.73 0.65 -15.80
CA PRO A 131 7.85 0.02 -15.09
C PRO A 131 9.09 -0.25 -15.96
N GLN A 132 8.90 -0.56 -17.24
CA GLN A 132 10.03 -0.75 -18.16
C GLN A 132 10.70 0.59 -18.48
N LYS A 133 9.92 1.66 -18.62
CA LYS A 133 10.45 3.01 -18.84
C LYS A 133 11.27 3.47 -17.62
N THR A 134 10.78 3.28 -16.40
CA THR A 134 11.53 3.65 -15.18
C THR A 134 12.76 2.77 -14.96
N GLN A 135 12.71 1.48 -15.28
CA GLN A 135 13.89 0.61 -15.26
C GLN A 135 14.98 1.10 -16.23
N ALA A 136 14.59 1.46 -17.47
CA ALA A 136 15.54 2.00 -18.45
C ALA A 136 16.19 3.31 -17.98
N MET A 137 15.41 4.20 -17.35
CA MET A 137 15.91 5.43 -16.74
C MET A 137 16.93 5.15 -15.64
N TRP A 138 16.64 4.24 -14.69
CA TRP A 138 17.57 3.92 -13.62
C TRP A 138 18.86 3.25 -14.13
N LYS A 139 18.76 2.43 -15.18
CA LYS A 139 19.92 1.86 -15.85
C LYS A 139 20.80 2.92 -16.47
N GLU A 140 20.20 3.87 -17.20
CA GLU A 140 20.91 4.95 -17.88
C GLU A 140 21.62 5.89 -16.89
N PHE A 141 20.91 6.37 -15.87
CA PHE A 141 21.42 7.44 -15.00
C PHE A 141 22.18 6.94 -13.78
N ALA A 142 21.85 5.74 -13.26
CA ALA A 142 22.43 5.22 -12.02
C ALA A 142 23.16 3.88 -12.21
N GLY A 143 23.23 3.35 -13.44
CA GLY A 143 23.84 2.04 -13.70
C GLY A 143 23.12 0.87 -13.02
N LEU A 144 21.86 1.07 -12.63
CA LEU A 144 21.07 0.06 -11.92
C LEU A 144 20.38 -0.87 -12.92
N ASP A 145 20.90 -2.08 -13.06
CA ASP A 145 20.22 -3.15 -13.79
C ASP A 145 19.58 -4.12 -12.79
N PHE A 146 18.25 -4.06 -12.67
CA PHE A 146 17.48 -4.91 -11.78
C PHE A 146 16.29 -5.51 -12.54
N SER A 147 15.90 -6.73 -12.16
CA SER A 147 14.68 -7.32 -12.71
C SER A 147 13.45 -6.74 -12.01
N GLY A 148 12.31 -6.64 -12.71
CA GLY A 148 11.03 -6.28 -12.07
C GLY A 148 10.54 -7.27 -10.99
N ASN A 149 11.24 -8.40 -10.79
CA ASN A 149 10.92 -9.41 -9.78
C ASN A 149 11.48 -9.07 -8.37
N THR A 150 12.04 -7.88 -8.17
CA THR A 150 12.46 -7.37 -6.84
C THR A 150 11.52 -6.23 -6.41
N PRO A 151 10.30 -6.55 -5.94
CA PRO A 151 9.27 -5.55 -5.68
C PRO A 151 9.64 -4.55 -4.59
N ASN A 152 10.43 -4.95 -3.58
CA ASN A 152 10.81 -4.03 -2.52
C ASN A 152 11.92 -3.08 -3.01
N HIS A 153 12.85 -3.55 -3.86
CA HIS A 153 13.80 -2.68 -4.54
C HIS A 153 13.09 -1.63 -5.42
N VAL A 154 12.05 -2.02 -6.17
CA VAL A 154 11.25 -1.07 -6.97
C VAL A 154 10.58 -0.01 -6.09
N LEU A 155 10.01 -0.41 -4.95
CA LEU A 155 9.45 0.54 -3.98
C LEU A 155 10.52 1.45 -3.38
N ALA A 156 11.69 0.91 -3.04
CA ALA A 156 12.81 1.69 -2.52
C ALA A 156 13.29 2.77 -3.51
N LEU A 157 13.30 2.47 -4.81
CA LEU A 157 13.59 3.47 -5.84
C LEU A 157 12.50 4.54 -5.95
N ALA A 158 11.23 4.15 -5.83
CA ALA A 158 10.12 5.09 -5.77
C ALA A 158 10.21 6.00 -4.53
N TYR A 159 10.63 5.46 -3.38
CA TYR A 159 10.89 6.25 -2.17
C TYR A 159 12.07 7.20 -2.36
N ALA A 160 13.16 6.74 -2.97
CA ALA A 160 14.32 7.59 -3.26
C ALA A 160 13.96 8.77 -4.15
N LYS A 161 13.14 8.53 -5.18
CA LYS A 161 12.56 9.60 -5.99
C LYS A 161 11.65 10.53 -5.18
N ALA A 162 10.79 9.99 -4.33
CA ALA A 162 9.83 10.79 -3.55
C ALA A 162 10.47 11.67 -2.46
N VAL A 163 11.60 11.25 -1.87
CA VAL A 163 12.34 12.05 -0.88
C VAL A 163 13.36 12.99 -1.51
N ALA A 164 13.58 12.92 -2.83
CA ALA A 164 14.53 13.80 -3.51
C ALA A 164 14.22 15.28 -3.22
N GLY A 165 15.25 16.04 -2.84
CA GLY A 165 15.14 17.44 -2.43
C GLY A 165 14.56 17.67 -1.03
N ARG A 166 14.28 16.61 -0.25
CA ARG A 166 13.77 16.71 1.14
C ARG A 166 14.85 16.34 2.15
N ASN A 167 14.68 16.82 3.37
CA ASN A 167 15.56 16.47 4.50
C ASN A 167 15.10 15.17 5.19
N ILE A 168 14.90 14.10 4.41
CA ILE A 168 14.49 12.78 4.91
C ILE A 168 15.57 11.76 4.54
N LYS A 169 16.16 11.12 5.54
CA LYS A 169 17.21 10.10 5.34
C LYS A 169 16.61 8.74 5.02
N LEU A 170 17.16 8.05 4.03
CA LEU A 170 16.73 6.69 3.67
C LEU A 170 17.53 5.63 4.43
N HIS A 171 16.82 4.73 5.13
CA HIS A 171 17.42 3.64 5.90
C HIS A 171 16.89 2.29 5.41
N PRO A 172 17.55 1.69 4.39
CA PRO A 172 17.17 0.38 3.88
C PRO A 172 17.52 -0.72 4.88
N ILE A 173 16.59 -1.64 5.12
CA ILE A 173 16.80 -2.85 5.91
C ILE A 173 16.75 -4.06 4.99
N GLN A 174 17.77 -4.92 5.06
CA GLN A 174 17.76 -6.15 4.28
C GLN A 174 16.63 -7.06 4.74
N ARG A 175 15.78 -7.49 3.81
CA ARG A 175 14.74 -8.49 4.09
C ARG A 175 15.39 -9.82 4.45
N GLN A 176 14.92 -10.43 5.53
CA GLN A 176 15.30 -11.77 5.94
C GLN A 176 14.19 -12.78 5.59
N GLY A 177 14.59 -14.04 5.37
CA GLY A 177 13.70 -15.17 5.10
C GLY A 177 13.25 -15.32 3.65
N ALA A 178 12.04 -15.87 3.46
CA ALA A 178 11.55 -16.28 2.15
C ALA A 178 11.35 -15.08 1.21
N GLY A 179 11.60 -15.29 -0.10
CA GLY A 179 11.26 -14.31 -1.13
C GLY A 179 9.79 -13.89 -1.07
N TYR A 180 9.46 -12.70 -1.58
CA TYR A 180 8.14 -12.05 -1.40
C TYR A 180 6.92 -12.92 -1.79
N HIS A 181 7.09 -13.89 -2.70
CA HIS A 181 6.06 -14.86 -3.11
C HIS A 181 6.37 -16.32 -2.77
N SER A 182 7.39 -16.57 -1.94
CA SER A 182 7.74 -17.92 -1.53
C SER A 182 6.68 -18.47 -0.57
N VAL A 183 6.28 -19.71 -0.83
CA VAL A 183 5.35 -20.50 -0.01
C VAL A 183 6.09 -21.53 0.86
N ASN A 184 7.42 -21.45 0.92
CA ASN A 184 8.24 -22.39 1.70
C ASN A 184 8.00 -22.21 3.21
N LYS A 185 7.85 -23.32 3.93
CA LYS A 185 7.65 -23.37 5.39
C LYS A 185 8.97 -23.44 6.17
N ASP A 186 10.07 -23.83 5.54
CA ASP A 186 11.39 -23.97 6.18
C ASP A 186 12.22 -22.69 6.06
N VAL A 187 11.70 -21.61 6.63
CA VAL A 187 12.29 -20.27 6.62
C VAL A 187 12.13 -19.64 7.99
N ASP A 188 13.00 -18.69 8.35
CA ASP A 188 12.85 -17.92 9.59
C ASP A 188 11.69 -16.91 9.49
N PHE A 189 11.41 -16.46 8.27
CA PHE A 189 10.30 -15.55 7.98
C PHE A 189 9.51 -16.01 6.75
N ALA A 190 8.21 -16.26 6.95
CA ALA A 190 7.28 -16.53 5.86
C ALA A 190 6.85 -15.24 5.14
N SER A 191 6.48 -15.37 3.86
CA SER A 191 5.91 -14.25 3.10
C SER A 191 4.46 -13.97 3.49
N ALA A 192 4.00 -12.73 3.29
CA ALA A 192 2.59 -12.38 3.48
C ALA A 192 1.67 -13.25 2.62
N THR A 193 2.06 -13.56 1.37
CA THR A 193 1.28 -14.47 0.49
C THR A 193 1.16 -15.87 1.09
N ALA A 194 2.24 -16.42 1.67
CA ALA A 194 2.21 -17.74 2.29
C ALA A 194 1.24 -17.78 3.48
N LEU A 195 1.23 -16.74 4.32
CA LEU A 195 0.31 -16.61 5.44
C LEU A 195 -1.15 -16.55 5.00
N ARG A 196 -1.46 -15.82 3.91
CA ARG A 196 -2.82 -15.78 3.36
C ARG A 196 -3.27 -17.15 2.85
N GLN A 197 -2.38 -17.93 2.24
CA GLN A 197 -2.69 -19.27 1.74
C GLN A 197 -2.84 -20.31 2.85
N HIS A 198 -2.07 -20.18 3.95
CA HIS A 198 -2.07 -21.11 5.08
C HIS A 198 -2.84 -20.59 6.29
N GLN A 199 -3.82 -19.70 6.08
CA GLN A 199 -4.62 -19.10 7.16
C GLN A 199 -5.44 -20.08 8.03
N LYS A 200 -5.50 -21.37 7.66
CA LYS A 200 -6.16 -22.44 8.42
C LYS A 200 -5.19 -23.35 9.18
N ASP A 201 -3.88 -23.14 8.99
CA ASP A 201 -2.81 -23.92 9.60
C ASP A 201 -2.32 -23.17 10.84
N GLN A 202 -2.86 -23.52 12.01
CA GLN A 202 -2.61 -22.78 13.27
C GLN A 202 -1.13 -22.79 13.65
N ASP A 203 -0.47 -23.95 13.59
CA ASP A 203 0.96 -24.09 13.88
C ASP A 203 1.80 -23.17 12.97
N PHE A 204 1.42 -23.06 11.70
CA PHE A 204 2.08 -22.15 10.76
C PHE A 204 1.86 -20.69 11.13
N LEU A 205 0.65 -20.29 11.51
CA LEU A 205 0.37 -18.92 11.93
C LEU A 205 1.13 -18.56 13.21
N GLU A 206 1.08 -19.41 14.24
CA GLU A 206 1.78 -19.23 15.53
C GLU A 206 3.29 -19.07 15.35
N ARG A 207 3.88 -19.79 14.40
CA ARG A 207 5.31 -19.68 14.11
C ARG A 207 5.69 -18.35 13.47
N PHE A 208 4.83 -17.76 12.64
CA PHE A 208 5.21 -16.68 11.72
C PHE A 208 4.51 -15.34 11.92
N MET A 209 3.55 -15.27 12.84
CA MET A 209 2.77 -14.08 13.12
C MET A 209 2.73 -13.81 14.63
N PRO A 210 3.07 -12.59 15.09
CA PRO A 210 3.09 -12.30 16.53
C PRO A 210 1.68 -12.05 17.11
N SER A 211 0.73 -11.58 16.29
CA SER A 211 -0.64 -11.25 16.72
C SER A 211 -1.67 -12.26 16.18
N VAL A 212 -1.42 -13.56 16.33
CA VAL A 212 -2.29 -14.63 15.78
C VAL A 212 -3.73 -14.50 16.27
N ALA A 213 -3.94 -14.29 17.57
CA ALA A 213 -5.29 -14.22 18.13
C ALA A 213 -6.14 -13.12 17.47
N LEU A 214 -5.58 -11.94 17.23
CA LEU A 214 -6.27 -10.85 16.51
C LEU A 214 -6.58 -11.26 15.06
N PHE A 215 -5.64 -11.90 14.39
CA PHE A 215 -5.83 -12.34 13.00
C PHE A 215 -6.90 -13.41 12.89
N GLU A 216 -6.93 -14.38 13.80
CA GLU A 216 -7.92 -15.45 13.82
C GLU A 216 -9.34 -14.93 14.08
N GLN A 217 -9.49 -14.03 15.05
CA GLN A 217 -10.78 -13.44 15.42
C GLN A 217 -11.32 -12.46 14.39
N ALA A 218 -10.45 -11.86 13.56
CA ALA A 218 -10.86 -10.91 12.54
C ALA A 218 -11.66 -11.58 11.42
N SER A 219 -12.72 -10.90 10.99
CA SER A 219 -13.45 -11.18 9.76
C SER A 219 -12.51 -11.04 8.57
N LYS A 220 -12.44 -12.08 7.74
CA LYS A 220 -11.53 -12.15 6.59
C LYS A 220 -12.29 -12.00 5.29
N VAL A 221 -11.60 -11.46 4.30
CA VAL A 221 -12.06 -11.38 2.91
C VAL A 221 -10.93 -11.78 1.95
N ILE A 222 -11.33 -12.23 0.78
CA ILE A 222 -10.49 -12.49 -0.38
C ILE A 222 -11.09 -11.79 -1.59
N TRP A 223 -10.37 -11.75 -2.71
CA TRP A 223 -10.85 -11.04 -3.89
C TRP A 223 -12.10 -11.70 -4.49
N GLU A 224 -12.19 -13.02 -4.36
CA GLU A 224 -13.30 -13.82 -4.85
C GLU A 224 -14.65 -13.40 -4.23
N ASP A 225 -14.65 -12.91 -2.99
CA ASP A 225 -15.85 -12.41 -2.31
C ASP A 225 -16.47 -11.21 -3.04
N TYR A 226 -15.65 -10.45 -3.78
CA TYR A 226 -16.06 -9.26 -4.52
C TYR A 226 -16.33 -9.53 -6.01
N PHE A 227 -16.03 -10.72 -6.52
CA PHE A 227 -16.18 -11.00 -7.96
C PHE A 227 -17.63 -10.78 -8.46
N PRO A 228 -18.69 -11.21 -7.75
CA PRO A 228 -20.06 -10.93 -8.17
C PRO A 228 -20.37 -9.43 -8.24
N LEU A 229 -19.86 -8.63 -7.30
CA LEU A 229 -20.04 -7.18 -7.25
C LEU A 229 -19.30 -6.47 -8.39
N LEU A 230 -18.05 -6.88 -8.63
CA LEU A 230 -17.24 -6.39 -9.74
C LEU A 230 -17.88 -6.74 -11.08
N ARG A 231 -18.36 -7.99 -11.24
CA ARG A 231 -19.07 -8.43 -12.44
C ARG A 231 -20.32 -7.60 -12.69
N TYR A 232 -21.12 -7.37 -11.65
CA TYR A 232 -22.29 -6.48 -11.75
C TYR A 232 -21.87 -5.09 -12.22
N GLN A 233 -20.92 -4.44 -11.54
CA GLN A 233 -20.42 -3.11 -11.91
C GLN A 233 -19.95 -3.04 -13.37
N ILE A 234 -19.18 -4.03 -13.85
CA ILE A 234 -18.69 -4.02 -15.23
C ILE A 234 -19.84 -4.17 -16.24
N LEU A 235 -20.77 -5.09 -15.99
CA LEU A 235 -21.89 -5.38 -16.92
C LEU A 235 -22.94 -4.27 -16.93
N SER A 236 -23.21 -3.64 -15.78
CA SER A 236 -24.22 -2.58 -15.66
C SER A 236 -23.71 -1.19 -16.01
N ASN A 237 -22.39 -0.96 -15.99
CA ASN A 237 -21.83 0.36 -16.23
C ASN A 237 -21.86 0.73 -17.73
N PRO A 238 -22.58 1.82 -18.11
CA PRO A 238 -22.70 2.22 -19.50
C PRO A 238 -21.36 2.64 -20.10
N ASP A 239 -20.49 3.28 -19.31
CA ASP A 239 -19.22 3.82 -19.75
C ASP A 239 -18.14 3.70 -18.67
N LEU A 240 -17.32 2.65 -18.80
CA LEU A 240 -16.19 2.40 -17.90
C LEU A 240 -15.07 3.44 -18.06
N THR A 241 -14.99 4.20 -19.15
CA THR A 241 -13.93 5.20 -19.34
C THR A 241 -14.03 6.36 -18.35
N THR A 242 -15.20 6.49 -17.73
CA THR A 242 -15.44 7.48 -16.69
C THR A 242 -14.83 7.09 -15.34
N ILE A 243 -14.39 5.83 -15.18
CA ILE A 243 -13.67 5.33 -13.99
C ILE A 243 -12.20 5.73 -14.07
N TYR A 244 -11.64 6.13 -12.93
CA TYR A 244 -10.25 6.57 -12.80
C TYR A 244 -9.26 5.63 -13.52
N GLN A 245 -8.42 6.21 -14.37
CA GLN A 245 -7.38 5.55 -15.19
C GLN A 245 -7.86 4.47 -16.20
N VAL A 246 -9.17 4.25 -16.38
CA VAL A 246 -9.68 3.33 -17.40
C VAL A 246 -9.77 4.06 -18.73
N ASN A 247 -8.90 3.73 -19.68
CA ASN A 247 -8.97 4.29 -21.03
C ASN A 247 -9.92 3.46 -21.93
N GLN A 248 -10.20 3.97 -23.14
CA GLN A 248 -11.09 3.30 -24.10
C GLN A 248 -10.68 1.86 -24.42
N GLU A 249 -9.38 1.63 -24.69
CA GLU A 249 -8.86 0.30 -25.01
C GLU A 249 -9.14 -0.70 -23.88
N MET A 250 -8.88 -0.28 -22.64
CA MET A 250 -9.07 -1.09 -21.45
C MET A 250 -10.53 -1.31 -21.11
N ALA A 251 -11.38 -0.29 -21.28
CA ALA A 251 -12.82 -0.41 -21.12
C ALA A 251 -13.40 -1.49 -22.05
N VAL A 252 -13.02 -1.49 -23.33
CA VAL A 252 -13.45 -2.50 -24.30
C VAL A 252 -12.94 -3.89 -23.91
N ARG A 253 -11.65 -4.03 -23.59
CA ARG A 253 -11.06 -5.31 -23.18
C ARG A 253 -11.74 -5.89 -21.95
N ILE A 254 -11.96 -5.10 -20.90
CA ILE A 254 -12.62 -5.53 -19.67
C ILE A 254 -14.06 -5.95 -19.95
N LYS A 255 -14.82 -5.14 -20.72
CA LYS A 255 -16.22 -5.46 -21.08
C LYS A 255 -16.35 -6.75 -21.89
N GLU A 256 -15.36 -7.07 -22.73
CA GLU A 256 -15.36 -8.32 -23.47
C GLU A 256 -14.97 -9.51 -22.58
N ALA A 257 -13.86 -9.39 -21.84
CA ALA A 257 -13.33 -10.47 -21.01
C ALA A 257 -14.28 -10.89 -19.88
N ILE A 258 -15.02 -9.94 -19.28
CA ILE A 258 -15.94 -10.24 -18.18
C ILE A 258 -17.08 -11.17 -18.60
N LYS A 259 -17.43 -11.25 -19.89
CA LYS A 259 -18.54 -12.08 -20.36
C LYS A 259 -18.26 -13.55 -20.06
N THR A 260 -17.01 -13.98 -20.21
CA THR A 260 -16.58 -15.38 -20.06
C THR A 260 -15.86 -15.64 -18.75
N ALA A 261 -15.14 -14.67 -18.18
CA ALA A 261 -14.39 -14.85 -16.94
C ALA A 261 -15.28 -15.31 -15.77
N GLN A 262 -14.80 -16.30 -15.01
CA GLN A 262 -15.46 -16.88 -13.83
C GLN A 262 -14.78 -16.51 -12.51
N SER A 263 -13.62 -15.87 -12.55
CA SER A 263 -12.92 -15.37 -11.37
C SER A 263 -12.19 -14.05 -11.69
N VAL A 264 -11.77 -13.36 -10.64
CA VAL A 264 -10.93 -12.16 -10.78
C VAL A 264 -9.61 -12.49 -11.46
N GLU A 265 -8.98 -13.59 -11.06
CA GLU A 265 -7.70 -14.01 -11.64
C GLU A 265 -7.83 -14.34 -13.14
N GLU A 266 -8.87 -15.07 -13.53
CA GLU A 266 -9.16 -15.32 -14.95
C GLU A 266 -9.39 -14.00 -15.71
N LEU A 267 -10.15 -13.07 -15.13
CA LEU A 267 -10.37 -11.75 -15.73
C LEU A 267 -9.06 -10.98 -15.91
N VAL A 268 -8.16 -11.03 -14.91
CA VAL A 268 -6.83 -10.40 -14.99
C VAL A 268 -6.01 -11.01 -16.11
N GLU A 269 -5.97 -12.34 -16.25
CA GLU A 269 -5.24 -13.01 -17.34
C GLU A 269 -5.77 -12.61 -18.72
N LEU A 270 -7.10 -12.63 -18.91
CA LEU A 270 -7.74 -12.29 -20.19
C LEU A 270 -7.51 -10.84 -20.62
N VAL A 271 -7.46 -9.91 -19.66
CA VAL A 271 -7.34 -8.47 -19.93
C VAL A 271 -5.88 -8.04 -20.12
N THR A 272 -4.93 -8.74 -19.49
CA THR A 272 -3.50 -8.40 -19.50
C THR A 272 -2.90 -8.37 -20.90
N THR A 273 -1.94 -7.47 -21.12
CA THR A 273 -1.13 -7.41 -22.34
C THR A 273 0.34 -7.13 -22.02
N LYS A 274 1.19 -7.11 -23.05
CA LYS A 274 2.56 -6.60 -22.92
C LYS A 274 2.60 -5.15 -22.40
N ARG A 275 1.64 -4.32 -22.77
CA ARG A 275 1.53 -2.91 -22.35
C ARG A 275 0.89 -2.75 -20.97
N TYR A 276 -0.13 -3.57 -20.67
CA TYR A 276 -0.91 -3.52 -19.44
C TYR A 276 -0.53 -4.69 -18.53
N THR A 277 0.34 -4.42 -17.57
CA THR A 277 0.78 -5.42 -16.59
C THR A 277 -0.38 -5.91 -15.74
N LYS A 278 -0.28 -7.16 -15.24
CA LYS A 278 -1.29 -7.75 -14.35
C LYS A 278 -1.59 -6.87 -13.12
N ALA A 279 -0.57 -6.23 -12.56
CA ALA A 279 -0.74 -5.31 -11.42
C ALA A 279 -1.54 -4.05 -11.80
N ARG A 280 -1.36 -3.52 -13.01
CA ARG A 280 -2.18 -2.41 -13.50
C ARG A 280 -3.63 -2.84 -13.70
N VAL A 281 -3.85 -3.99 -14.34
CA VAL A 281 -5.21 -4.53 -14.54
C VAL A 281 -5.92 -4.70 -13.20
N ARG A 282 -5.27 -5.33 -12.23
CA ARG A 282 -5.75 -5.49 -10.86
C ARG A 282 -6.19 -4.17 -10.21
N ARG A 283 -5.35 -3.12 -10.29
CA ARG A 283 -5.73 -1.78 -9.81
C ARG A 283 -6.97 -1.22 -10.51
N LEU A 284 -7.04 -1.34 -11.84
CA LEU A 284 -8.21 -0.87 -12.60
C LEU A 284 -9.49 -1.61 -12.21
N LEU A 285 -9.43 -2.93 -11.99
CA LEU A 285 -10.58 -3.70 -11.49
C LEU A 285 -11.03 -3.21 -10.12
N THR A 286 -10.10 -2.84 -9.25
CA THR A 286 -10.42 -2.27 -7.94
C THR A 286 -11.00 -0.88 -8.04
N TYR A 287 -10.49 -0.03 -8.95
CA TYR A 287 -11.15 1.25 -9.26
C TYR A 287 -12.58 1.05 -9.78
N ILE A 288 -12.84 0.03 -10.60
CA ILE A 288 -14.20 -0.27 -11.08
C ILE A 288 -15.08 -0.75 -9.92
N LEU A 289 -14.59 -1.68 -9.10
CA LEU A 289 -15.29 -2.20 -7.93
C LEU A 289 -15.77 -1.08 -7.01
N VAL A 290 -14.86 -0.15 -6.69
CA VAL A 290 -15.19 1.00 -5.84
C VAL A 290 -15.67 2.21 -6.63
N GLN A 291 -15.93 2.11 -7.93
CA GLN A 291 -16.31 3.24 -8.79
C GLN A 291 -15.44 4.51 -8.58
N ALA A 292 -14.12 4.35 -8.56
CA ALA A 292 -13.18 5.42 -8.31
C ALA A 292 -13.26 6.50 -9.39
N ARG A 293 -13.17 7.76 -8.96
CA ARG A 293 -13.11 8.94 -9.81
C ARG A 293 -11.86 9.74 -9.45
N GLU A 294 -11.37 10.51 -10.41
CA GLU A 294 -10.34 11.51 -10.09
C GLU A 294 -10.92 12.52 -9.10
N SER A 295 -10.17 12.79 -8.04
CA SER A 295 -10.49 13.78 -7.02
C SER A 295 -9.20 14.27 -6.38
N ASP A 296 -9.27 15.44 -5.76
CA ASP A 296 -8.16 15.94 -4.96
C ASP A 296 -7.87 14.99 -3.79
N LEU A 297 -6.59 14.93 -3.40
CA LEU A 297 -6.20 14.20 -2.20
C LEU A 297 -6.65 14.98 -0.96
N PRO A 298 -7.06 14.28 0.12
CA PRO A 298 -7.53 14.94 1.33
C PRO A 298 -6.39 15.72 2.00
N GLU A 299 -6.70 16.90 2.50
CA GLU A 299 -5.77 17.65 3.35
C GLU A 299 -5.61 16.94 4.71
N GLY A 300 -6.69 16.40 5.27
CA GLY A 300 -6.67 15.73 6.56
C GLY A 300 -5.87 14.41 6.54
N ILE A 301 -5.08 14.16 7.58
CA ILE A 301 -4.42 12.89 7.83
C ILE A 301 -5.25 12.08 8.83
N HIS A 302 -5.81 10.95 8.39
CA HIS A 302 -6.63 10.10 9.24
C HIS A 302 -5.77 9.20 10.13
N VAL A 303 -5.99 9.28 11.44
CA VAL A 303 -5.26 8.53 12.46
C VAL A 303 -6.03 7.25 12.81
N LEU A 304 -5.40 6.10 12.58
CA LEU A 304 -5.99 4.78 12.90
C LEU A 304 -5.68 4.34 14.33
N GLY A 305 -4.54 4.76 14.89
CA GLY A 305 -4.22 4.49 16.29
C GLY A 305 -2.83 4.95 16.69
N PHE A 306 -2.57 4.94 18.00
CA PHE A 306 -1.33 5.41 18.58
C PHE A 306 -1.03 4.80 19.95
N THR A 307 0.24 4.80 20.31
CA THR A 307 0.76 4.54 21.65
C THR A 307 0.84 5.84 22.45
N GLU A 308 1.29 5.80 23.71
CA GLU A 308 1.53 7.02 24.47
C GLU A 308 2.56 7.95 23.81
N LYS A 309 3.64 7.40 23.22
CA LYS A 309 4.64 8.17 22.47
C LYS A 309 4.02 8.83 21.24
N GLY A 310 3.22 8.08 20.48
CA GLY A 310 2.48 8.62 19.33
C GLY A 310 1.49 9.71 19.73
N ARG A 311 0.80 9.54 20.88
CA ARG A 311 -0.13 10.55 21.42
C ARG A 311 0.58 11.87 21.73
N GLN A 312 1.77 11.80 22.33
CA GLN A 312 2.58 12.99 22.62
C GLN A 312 2.99 13.70 21.34
N HIS A 313 3.37 12.95 20.29
CA HIS A 313 3.69 13.53 18.99
C HIS A 313 2.48 14.16 18.30
N LEU A 314 1.32 13.50 18.31
CA LEU A 314 0.08 14.07 17.80
C LEU A 314 -0.30 15.38 18.51
N LYS A 315 -0.05 15.46 19.83
CA LYS A 315 -0.25 16.69 20.61
C LYS A 315 0.70 17.80 20.16
N TYR A 316 1.95 17.47 19.83
CA TYR A 316 2.92 18.42 19.28
C TYR A 316 2.51 18.94 17.90
N LEU A 317 2.04 18.06 17.00
CA LEU A 317 1.58 18.43 15.66
C LEU A 317 0.24 19.19 15.64
N LYS A 318 -0.49 19.24 16.76
CA LYS A 318 -1.80 19.88 16.84
C LYS A 318 -1.71 21.36 16.46
N GLY A 319 -2.49 21.76 15.45
CA GLY A 319 -2.50 23.13 14.92
C GLY A 319 -1.48 23.39 13.80
N GLN A 320 -0.57 22.45 13.53
CA GLN A 320 0.38 22.50 12.41
C GLN A 320 -0.10 21.63 11.24
N VAL A 321 -0.79 20.53 11.57
CA VAL A 321 -1.28 19.54 10.61
C VAL A 321 -2.78 19.31 10.83
N SER A 322 -3.53 19.21 9.74
CA SER A 322 -4.94 18.80 9.79
C SER A 322 -5.02 17.31 10.11
N LEU A 323 -5.35 16.99 11.36
CA LEU A 323 -5.43 15.61 11.87
C LEU A 323 -6.89 15.21 12.02
N VAL A 324 -7.27 14.07 11.45
CA VAL A 324 -8.61 13.49 11.53
C VAL A 324 -8.55 12.28 12.44
N SER A 325 -9.19 12.36 13.60
CA SER A 325 -9.23 11.26 14.58
C SER A 325 -10.59 10.55 14.61
N ARG A 326 -11.69 11.30 14.50
CA ARG A 326 -13.03 10.75 14.42
C ARG A 326 -13.73 11.30 13.19
N ILE A 327 -14.22 10.40 12.35
CA ILE A 327 -15.01 10.77 11.18
C ILE A 327 -16.41 11.11 11.67
N GLY A 328 -16.78 12.37 11.50
CA GLY A 328 -18.09 12.92 11.83
C GLY A 328 -19.08 12.75 10.69
N LYS A 329 -20.02 13.69 10.55
CA LYS A 329 -20.96 13.73 9.43
C LYS A 329 -20.26 14.03 8.10
N GLU A 330 -19.31 14.97 8.13
CA GLU A 330 -18.53 15.33 6.95
C GLU A 330 -17.40 14.31 6.74
N PRO A 331 -17.23 13.80 5.51
CA PRO A 331 -16.17 12.87 5.21
C PRO A 331 -14.80 13.57 5.22
N TRP A 332 -13.77 12.84 5.66
CA TRP A 332 -12.38 13.32 5.53
C TRP A 332 -11.84 13.07 4.12
N ASP A 333 -12.25 11.96 3.52
CA ASP A 333 -12.05 11.62 2.12
C ASP A 333 -13.23 10.75 1.64
N VAL A 334 -14.01 11.30 0.71
CA VAL A 334 -15.19 10.63 0.13
C VAL A 334 -14.79 9.31 -0.51
N MET A 335 -13.64 9.27 -1.20
CA MET A 335 -13.23 8.10 -1.97
C MET A 335 -12.79 6.97 -1.04
N THR A 336 -11.97 7.25 -0.02
CA THR A 336 -11.57 6.25 0.98
C THR A 336 -12.77 5.69 1.74
N GLN A 337 -13.66 6.55 2.22
CA GLN A 337 -14.83 6.09 2.98
C GLN A 337 -15.78 5.24 2.14
N LYS A 338 -15.93 5.56 0.85
CA LYS A 338 -16.70 4.73 -0.08
C LYS A 338 -16.02 3.38 -0.32
N ALA A 339 -14.69 3.36 -0.48
CA ALA A 339 -13.95 2.12 -0.60
C ALA A 339 -14.18 1.24 0.65
N ASP A 340 -14.14 1.81 1.84
CA ASP A 340 -14.40 1.09 3.10
C ASP A 340 -15.82 0.48 3.15
N GLN A 341 -16.84 1.20 2.68
CA GLN A 341 -18.21 0.67 2.59
C GLN A 341 -18.29 -0.52 1.62
N ILE A 342 -17.60 -0.43 0.47
CA ILE A 342 -17.55 -1.54 -0.49
C ILE A 342 -16.77 -2.72 0.08
N TYR A 343 -15.69 -2.48 0.84
CA TYR A 343 -14.93 -3.52 1.52
C TYR A 343 -15.83 -4.33 2.48
N GLN A 344 -16.71 -3.69 3.25
CA GLN A 344 -17.64 -4.39 4.14
C GLN A 344 -18.60 -5.35 3.43
N LEU A 345 -18.87 -5.15 2.14
CA LEU A 345 -19.74 -6.04 1.36
C LEU A 345 -19.10 -7.42 1.11
N GLY A 346 -17.79 -7.55 1.25
CA GLY A 346 -17.09 -8.84 1.09
C GLY A 346 -17.35 -9.80 2.24
N ASN A 347 -17.66 -9.29 3.44
CA ASN A 347 -18.02 -10.13 4.58
C ASN A 347 -18.96 -9.37 5.54
N PRO A 348 -20.21 -9.83 5.73
CA PRO A 348 -21.21 -9.12 6.53
C PRO A 348 -20.86 -9.01 8.02
N SER A 349 -19.87 -9.77 8.51
CA SER A 349 -19.36 -9.67 9.88
C SER A 349 -18.31 -8.56 10.05
N ILE A 350 -17.92 -7.84 8.98
CA ILE A 350 -17.02 -6.69 9.10
C ILE A 350 -17.78 -5.50 9.69
N ALA A 351 -17.31 -5.02 10.85
CA ALA A 351 -17.88 -3.86 11.53
C ALA A 351 -17.73 -2.56 10.73
N GLU A 352 -18.51 -1.54 11.10
CA GLU A 352 -18.41 -0.18 10.54
C GLU A 352 -16.95 0.32 10.51
N GLN A 353 -16.50 0.75 9.34
CA GLN A 353 -15.11 1.09 9.10
C GLN A 353 -14.82 2.59 9.22
N ASN A 354 -15.84 3.44 9.16
CA ASN A 354 -15.70 4.89 9.11
C ASN A 354 -16.28 5.56 10.36
N PHE A 355 -17.62 5.56 10.45
CA PHE A 355 -18.32 6.48 11.35
C PHE A 355 -18.26 6.00 12.80
N GLY A 356 -17.95 6.93 13.71
CA GLY A 356 -17.95 6.65 15.14
C GLY A 356 -16.77 5.81 15.65
N ARG A 357 -15.88 5.36 14.76
CA ARG A 357 -14.63 4.71 15.15
C ARG A 357 -13.71 5.72 15.84
N VAL A 358 -13.05 5.27 16.89
CA VAL A 358 -12.06 6.03 17.66
C VAL A 358 -10.70 5.41 17.38
N PRO A 359 -9.61 6.19 17.24
CA PRO A 359 -8.29 5.63 17.02
C PRO A 359 -7.91 4.67 18.14
N ILE A 360 -7.30 3.55 17.78
CA ILE A 360 -6.84 2.53 18.74
C ILE A 360 -5.80 3.16 19.66
N ARG A 361 -5.89 2.88 20.96
CA ARG A 361 -4.98 3.41 21.97
C ARG A 361 -4.31 2.24 22.69
N ILE A 362 -2.98 2.22 22.66
CA ILE A 362 -2.17 1.30 23.46
C ILE A 362 -1.51 2.15 24.57
N GLU A 363 -1.96 1.97 25.82
CA GLU A 363 -1.50 2.78 26.95
C GLU A 363 -0.10 2.39 27.46
N THR A 364 0.39 1.23 27.09
CA THR A 364 1.66 0.67 27.55
C THR A 364 2.65 0.57 26.39
N ASN A 365 3.79 1.28 26.47
CA ASN A 365 4.97 1.06 25.61
C ASN A 365 6.28 1.38 26.32
#